data_AF-I7CK56-F1
#
_entry.id   AF-I7CK56-F1
#
_cell.length_a   1.000
_cell.length_b   1.000
_cell.length_c   1.000
_cell.angle_alpha   90.00
_cell.angle_beta   90.00
_cell.angle_gamma   90.00
#
_symmetry.space_group_name_H-M   'P 1'
#
loop_
_entity.id
_entity.type
_entity.pdbx_description
1 polymer ?
#
loop_
_entity_poly.entity_id
_entity_poly.type
_entity_poly.pdbx_seq_one_letter_code
_entity_poly.pdbx_strand_id
1 'polypeptide(L)'
;MNANIDSMKSKIVSKKAVQWGRVLRVEELHANEFLVKNFVETLKSNHPDLTEAQIEEEKTKMIVRDNLYNLAMDEVSSAYNIEVHEDDQREREEEFRKSHPFFTEEQVKSNARVSIYKQLIYEDLAKEWEIEVTTEATKMVLENFYQHTGKSVNEYLNNPEKLEGVKGSILEQLITERIMNAFGQEVNAESKVSQKS
;
A
#
# COMPACT_ATOMS: atom_id res chain seq x y z
N MET A 1 -5.49 -4.24 6.64
CA MET A 1 -6.26 -3.24 7.39
C MET A 1 -7.64 -3.84 7.65
N ASN A 2 -7.93 -4.26 8.88
CA ASN A 2 -9.28 -4.66 9.30
C ASN A 2 -9.77 -3.63 10.32
N ALA A 3 -10.25 -2.49 9.83
CA ALA A 3 -11.05 -1.58 10.63
C ALA A 3 -12.43 -1.55 9.99
N ASN A 4 -13.45 -1.79 10.80
CA ASN A 4 -14.86 -1.74 10.42
C ASN A 4 -15.13 -0.43 9.64
N ILE A 5 -15.60 -0.58 8.39
CA ILE A 5 -15.69 0.48 7.40
C ILE A 5 -16.77 1.53 7.76
N ASP A 6 -17.65 1.24 8.72
CA ASP A 6 -18.75 2.11 9.13
C ASP A 6 -18.42 3.10 10.28
N SER A 7 -17.18 3.21 10.75
CA SER A 7 -16.86 4.01 11.95
C SER A 7 -15.80 5.11 11.83
N MET A 8 -15.22 5.38 10.64
CA MET A 8 -14.22 6.44 10.50
C MET A 8 -14.86 7.82 10.63
N LYS A 9 -14.44 8.61 11.63
CA LYS A 9 -14.97 9.95 11.91
C LYS A 9 -14.22 11.05 11.14
N SER A 10 -13.00 10.76 10.71
CA SER A 10 -12.16 11.60 9.87
C SER A 10 -12.80 11.75 8.50
N LYS A 11 -12.58 12.90 7.84
CA LYS A 11 -13.28 13.21 6.58
C LYS A 11 -12.42 14.04 5.64
N ILE A 12 -12.72 13.91 4.35
CA ILE A 12 -12.24 14.81 3.32
C ILE A 12 -13.06 16.11 3.41
N VAL A 13 -12.40 17.21 3.75
CA VAL A 13 -13.01 18.54 3.84
C VAL A 13 -13.18 19.14 2.46
N SER A 14 -12.16 18.99 1.62
CA SER A 14 -12.20 19.42 0.23
C SER A 14 -11.20 18.65 -0.63
N LYS A 15 -11.47 18.62 -1.93
CA LYS A 15 -10.66 17.97 -2.94
C LYS A 15 -10.53 18.87 -4.15
N LYS A 16 -9.30 19.04 -4.64
CA LYS A 16 -9.00 19.66 -5.93
C LYS A 16 -8.79 18.59 -6.99
N ALA A 17 -8.78 18.98 -8.27
CA ALA A 17 -8.43 18.07 -9.34
C ALA A 17 -6.96 17.64 -9.22
N VAL A 18 -6.74 16.33 -9.13
CA VAL A 18 -5.40 15.74 -9.18
C VAL A 18 -4.81 15.97 -10.58
N GLN A 19 -3.52 16.32 -10.65
CA GLN A 19 -2.81 16.55 -11.90
C GLN A 19 -2.33 15.22 -12.50
N TRP A 20 -3.27 14.38 -12.92
CA TRP A 20 -2.98 13.13 -13.61
C TRP A 20 -2.16 13.37 -14.88
N GLY A 21 -1.32 12.42 -15.26
CA GLY A 21 -0.44 12.51 -16.43
C GLY A 21 0.83 13.34 -16.22
N ARG A 22 1.01 13.97 -15.05
CA ARG A 22 2.29 14.58 -14.67
C ARG A 22 3.41 13.53 -14.70
N VAL A 23 4.61 13.94 -15.12
CA VAL A 23 5.80 13.07 -15.09
C VAL A 23 6.42 13.12 -13.70
N LEU A 24 6.47 11.97 -13.03
CA LEU A 24 7.19 11.76 -11.78
C LEU A 24 8.67 11.54 -12.10
N ARG A 25 9.53 12.37 -11.50
CA ARG A 25 10.98 12.33 -11.71
C ARG A 25 11.65 11.80 -10.46
N VAL A 26 12.30 10.64 -10.57
CA VAL A 26 13.11 10.07 -9.51
C VAL A 26 14.55 10.51 -9.73
N GLU A 27 15.01 11.45 -8.91
CA GLU A 27 16.39 11.96 -8.91
C GLU A 27 17.31 11.12 -8.02
N GLU A 28 16.79 10.63 -6.89
CA GLU A 28 17.49 9.75 -5.95
C GLU A 28 16.60 8.56 -5.57
N LEU A 29 17.23 7.39 -5.35
CA LEU A 29 16.54 6.21 -4.85
C LEU A 29 16.74 6.07 -3.36
N HIS A 30 15.64 6.03 -2.62
CA HIS A 30 15.64 5.70 -1.20
C HIS A 30 15.18 4.27 -0.98
N ALA A 31 15.92 3.51 -0.19
CA ALA A 31 15.57 2.13 0.14
C ALA A 31 15.20 2.04 1.62
N ASN A 32 13.99 1.57 1.90
CA ASN A 32 13.62 1.16 3.25
C ASN A 32 14.19 -0.24 3.50
N GLU A 33 15.24 -0.34 4.32
CA GLU A 33 15.97 -1.59 4.55
C GLU A 33 15.08 -2.71 5.11
N PHE A 34 14.13 -2.37 5.99
CA PHE A 34 13.18 -3.34 6.54
C PHE A 34 12.27 -3.92 5.46
N LEU A 35 11.74 -3.05 4.58
CA LEU A 35 10.88 -3.46 3.48
C LEU A 35 11.65 -4.30 2.44
N VAL A 36 12.88 -3.88 2.10
CA VAL A 36 13.78 -4.61 1.19
C VAL A 36 14.11 -5.99 1.74
N LYS A 37 14.47 -6.07 3.03
CA LYS A 37 14.81 -7.35 3.66
C LYS A 37 13.63 -8.31 3.65
N ASN A 38 12.46 -7.87 4.09
CA ASN A 38 11.25 -8.71 4.12
C ASN A 38 10.85 -9.17 2.71
N PHE A 39 10.98 -8.30 1.71
CA PHE A 39 10.72 -8.65 0.31
C PHE A 39 11.67 -9.74 -0.18
N VAL A 40 12.99 -9.59 0.04
CA VAL A 40 13.98 -10.58 -0.40
C VAL A 40 13.78 -11.92 0.30
N GLU A 41 13.49 -11.93 1.60
CA GLU A 41 13.19 -13.17 2.35
C GLU A 41 11.95 -13.88 1.78
N THR A 42 10.89 -13.13 1.50
CA THR A 42 9.65 -13.66 0.91
C THR A 42 9.88 -14.18 -0.51
N LEU A 43 10.65 -13.44 -1.32
CA LEU A 43 10.98 -13.82 -2.70
C LEU A 43 11.77 -15.14 -2.73
N LYS A 44 12.79 -15.27 -1.88
CA LYS A 44 13.59 -16.50 -1.72
C LYS A 44 12.73 -17.69 -1.25
N SER A 45 11.78 -17.45 -0.35
CA SER A 45 10.88 -18.50 0.14
C SER A 45 9.89 -18.99 -0.91
N ASN A 46 9.36 -18.10 -1.75
CA ASN A 46 8.33 -18.44 -2.74
C ASN A 46 8.93 -18.93 -4.07
N HIS A 47 10.15 -18.50 -4.38
CA HIS A 47 10.85 -18.86 -5.60
C HIS A 47 12.29 -19.30 -5.28
N PRO A 48 12.46 -20.51 -4.70
CA PRO A 48 13.77 -20.99 -4.25
C PRO A 48 14.78 -21.20 -5.40
N ASP A 49 14.29 -21.27 -6.65
CA ASP A 49 15.13 -21.49 -7.84
C ASP A 49 15.69 -20.20 -8.46
N LEU A 50 15.39 -19.02 -7.89
CA LEU A 50 15.93 -17.75 -8.40
C LEU A 50 17.43 -17.63 -8.14
N THR A 51 18.15 -17.18 -9.17
CA THR A 51 19.57 -16.81 -9.03
C THR A 51 19.72 -15.49 -8.29
N GLU A 52 20.87 -15.27 -7.64
CA GLU A 52 21.14 -14.02 -6.91
C GLU A 52 21.05 -12.78 -7.83
N ALA A 53 21.43 -12.91 -9.11
CA ALA A 53 21.28 -11.83 -10.09
C ALA A 53 19.82 -11.45 -10.34
N GLN A 54 18.93 -12.45 -10.44
CA GLN A 54 17.49 -12.20 -10.58
C GLN A 54 16.89 -11.58 -9.32
N ILE A 55 17.38 -11.98 -8.14
CA ILE A 55 16.94 -11.42 -6.86
C ILE A 55 17.33 -9.95 -6.74
N GLU A 56 18.55 -9.58 -7.15
CA GLU A 56 18.99 -8.18 -7.14
C GLU A 56 18.23 -7.32 -8.17
N GLU A 57 17.86 -7.90 -9.33
CA GLU A 57 17.01 -7.23 -10.31
C GLU A 57 15.61 -6.95 -9.73
N GLU A 58 14.95 -7.95 -9.14
CA GLU A 58 13.64 -7.79 -8.51
C GLU A 58 13.67 -6.83 -7.32
N LYS A 59 14.74 -6.87 -6.52
CA LYS A 59 14.99 -5.90 -5.45
C LYS A 59 15.08 -4.47 -6.00
N THR A 60 15.83 -4.26 -7.08
CA THR A 60 15.96 -2.94 -7.72
C THR A 60 14.62 -2.45 -8.25
N LYS A 61 13.88 -3.30 -8.96
CA LYS A 61 12.52 -2.98 -9.46
C LYS A 61 11.58 -2.60 -8.32
N MET A 62 11.63 -3.32 -7.21
CA MET A 62 10.82 -3.03 -6.03
C MET A 62 11.16 -1.66 -5.43
N ILE A 63 12.45 -1.33 -5.27
CA ILE A 63 12.88 -0.03 -4.75
C ILE A 63 12.40 1.10 -5.67
N VAL A 64 12.60 0.98 -6.98
CA VAL A 64 12.15 1.99 -7.96
C VAL A 64 10.63 2.16 -7.89
N ARG A 65 9.88 1.06 -7.83
CA ARG A 65 8.41 1.08 -7.72
C ARG A 65 7.95 1.77 -6.45
N ASP A 66 8.58 1.52 -5.31
CA ASP A 66 8.25 2.16 -4.04
C ASP A 66 8.48 3.68 -4.09
N ASN A 67 9.62 4.12 -4.63
CA ASN A 67 9.91 5.56 -4.79
C ASN A 67 8.90 6.25 -5.71
N LEU A 68 8.58 5.63 -6.85
CA LEU A 68 7.57 6.15 -7.77
C LEU A 68 6.18 6.20 -7.12
N TYR A 69 5.82 5.20 -6.33
CA TYR A 69 4.57 5.18 -5.60
C TYR A 69 4.49 6.29 -4.56
N ASN A 70 5.56 6.52 -3.80
CA ASN A 70 5.60 7.60 -2.82
C ASN A 70 5.43 8.97 -3.51
N LEU A 71 6.14 9.20 -4.62
CA LEU A 71 5.97 10.43 -5.42
C LEU A 71 4.55 10.58 -5.97
N ALA A 72 3.96 9.50 -6.49
CA ALA A 72 2.58 9.52 -6.98
C ALA A 72 1.60 9.84 -5.85
N MET A 73 1.78 9.25 -4.67
CA MET A 73 0.94 9.50 -3.51
C MET A 73 1.12 10.90 -2.93
N ASP A 74 2.30 11.49 -2.99
CA ASP A 74 2.51 12.89 -2.61
C ASP A 74 1.72 13.83 -3.54
N GLU A 75 1.77 13.60 -4.85
CA GLU A 75 0.99 14.36 -5.83
C GLU A 75 -0.52 14.18 -5.61
N VAL A 76 -0.99 12.94 -5.43
CA VAL A 76 -2.40 12.65 -5.17
C VAL A 76 -2.84 13.31 -3.87
N SER A 77 -2.13 13.06 -2.76
CA SER A 77 -2.52 13.56 -1.43
C SER A 77 -2.50 15.08 -1.34
N SER A 78 -1.64 15.76 -2.11
CA SER A 78 -1.63 17.24 -2.19
C SER A 78 -2.95 17.84 -2.69
N ALA A 79 -3.77 17.07 -3.40
CA ALA A 79 -5.09 17.49 -3.86
C ALA A 79 -6.17 17.42 -2.78
N TYR A 80 -5.91 16.73 -1.66
CA TYR A 80 -6.87 16.48 -0.60
C TYR A 80 -6.60 17.37 0.62
N ASN A 81 -7.66 17.91 1.19
CA ASN A 81 -7.67 18.49 2.52
C ASN A 81 -8.46 17.59 3.45
N ILE A 82 -7.79 16.95 4.41
CA ILE A 82 -8.37 15.95 5.31
C ILE A 82 -8.35 16.47 6.74
N GLU A 83 -9.51 16.41 7.39
CA GLU A 83 -9.66 16.63 8.83
C GLU A 83 -9.59 15.28 9.53
N VAL A 84 -8.58 15.10 10.37
CA VAL A 84 -8.37 13.87 11.15
C VAL A 84 -9.03 14.03 12.50
N HIS A 85 -9.93 13.11 12.81
CA HIS A 85 -10.59 13.04 14.11
C HIS A 85 -9.66 12.37 15.14
N GLU A 86 -9.62 12.89 16.37
CA GLU A 86 -8.70 12.40 17.41
C GLU A 86 -8.91 10.94 17.79
N ASP A 87 -10.18 10.49 17.84
CA ASP A 87 -10.47 9.08 18.14
C ASP A 87 -9.88 8.13 17.09
N ASP A 88 -10.05 8.42 15.80
CA ASP A 88 -9.48 7.60 14.72
C ASP A 88 -7.96 7.60 14.81
N GLN A 89 -7.36 8.77 15.06
CA GLN A 89 -5.93 8.91 15.25
C GLN A 89 -5.44 8.01 16.41
N ARG A 90 -6.10 8.06 17.56
CA ARG A 90 -5.75 7.26 18.74
C ARG A 90 -5.88 5.76 18.44
N GLU A 91 -6.96 5.33 17.81
CA GLU A 91 -7.18 3.93 17.43
C GLU A 91 -6.06 3.43 16.52
N ARG A 92 -5.70 4.20 15.49
CA ARG A 92 -4.62 3.85 14.57
C ARG A 92 -3.25 3.85 15.23
N GLU A 93 -2.99 4.78 16.15
CA GLU A 93 -1.75 4.79 16.94
C GLU A 93 -1.63 3.54 17.82
N GLU A 94 -2.73 3.10 18.46
CA GLU A 94 -2.75 1.88 19.27
C GLU A 94 -2.52 0.62 18.44
N GLU A 95 -3.19 0.50 17.28
CA GLU A 95 -2.95 -0.59 16.32
C GLU A 95 -1.49 -0.62 15.88
N PHE A 96 -0.95 0.54 15.45
CA PHE A 96 0.40 0.62 14.93
C PHE A 96 1.45 0.29 16.00
N ARG A 97 1.27 0.78 17.22
CA ARG A 97 2.16 0.53 18.37
C ARG A 97 2.22 -0.94 18.74
N LYS A 98 1.10 -1.67 18.65
CA LYS A 98 1.07 -3.13 18.90
C LYS A 98 1.92 -3.90 17.89
N SER A 99 1.91 -3.49 16.63
CA SER A 99 2.70 -4.13 15.58
C SER A 99 4.15 -3.67 15.50
N HIS A 100 4.47 -2.46 15.99
CA HIS A 100 5.78 -1.83 15.89
C HIS A 100 6.23 -1.23 17.23
N PRO A 101 6.52 -2.05 18.26
CA PRO A 101 6.77 -1.56 19.62
C PRO A 101 8.06 -0.73 19.78
N PHE A 102 8.94 -0.74 18.77
CA PHE A 102 10.23 -0.03 18.80
C PHE A 102 10.17 1.38 18.17
N PHE A 103 9.03 1.80 17.63
CA PHE A 103 8.88 3.12 17.01
C PHE A 103 8.70 4.20 18.07
N THR A 104 9.22 5.40 17.82
CA THR A 104 9.02 6.56 18.69
C THR A 104 7.56 7.04 18.64
N GLU A 105 7.12 7.78 19.66
CA GLU A 105 5.75 8.32 19.71
C GLU A 105 5.44 9.20 18.49
N GLU A 106 6.39 10.03 18.07
CA GLU A 106 6.26 10.86 16.87
C GLU A 106 6.12 10.02 15.60
N GLN A 107 6.92 8.95 15.45
CA GLN A 107 6.81 8.04 14.32
C GLN A 107 5.46 7.31 14.32
N VAL A 108 4.98 6.85 15.47
CA VAL A 108 3.67 6.20 15.61
C VAL A 108 2.55 7.16 15.18
N LYS A 109 2.57 8.39 15.69
CA LYS A 109 1.58 9.44 15.35
C LYS A 109 1.57 9.77 13.86
N SER A 110 2.76 9.93 13.29
CA SER A 110 2.92 10.21 11.85
C SER A 110 2.37 9.06 10.99
N ASN A 111 2.74 7.81 11.29
CA ASN A 111 2.28 6.64 10.53
C ASN A 111 0.77 6.41 10.67
N ALA A 112 0.21 6.60 11.87
CA ALA A 112 -1.23 6.55 12.09
C ALA A 112 -1.98 7.57 11.23
N ARG A 113 -1.45 8.80 11.15
CA ARG A 113 -2.03 9.85 10.30
C ARG A 113 -1.95 9.50 8.81
N VAL A 114 -0.80 9.02 8.34
CA VAL A 114 -0.62 8.58 6.95
C VAL A 114 -1.60 7.46 6.59
N SER A 115 -1.82 6.51 7.50
CA SER A 115 -2.78 5.42 7.35
C SER A 115 -4.21 5.93 7.15
N ILE A 116 -4.65 6.91 7.95
CA ILE A 116 -5.97 7.56 7.83
C ILE A 116 -6.10 8.29 6.49
N TYR A 117 -5.07 9.06 6.10
CA TYR A 117 -5.07 9.79 4.84
C TYR A 117 -5.20 8.82 3.66
N LYS A 118 -4.38 7.78 3.64
CA LYS A 118 -4.39 6.76 2.59
C LYS A 118 -5.77 6.11 2.47
N GLN A 119 -6.37 5.70 3.59
CA GLN A 119 -7.69 5.09 3.58
C GLN A 119 -8.74 6.02 2.96
N LEU A 120 -8.85 7.28 3.43
CA LEU A 120 -9.84 8.22 2.92
C LEU A 120 -9.64 8.54 1.43
N ILE A 121 -8.39 8.70 0.99
CA ILE A 121 -8.06 8.92 -0.43
C ILE A 121 -8.47 7.71 -1.26
N TYR A 122 -8.15 6.50 -0.80
CA TYR A 122 -8.43 5.27 -1.54
C TYR A 122 -9.93 5.03 -1.66
N GLU A 123 -10.70 5.27 -0.59
CA GLU A 123 -12.16 5.16 -0.63
C GLU A 123 -12.80 6.17 -1.59
N ASP A 124 -12.31 7.40 -1.61
CA ASP A 124 -12.77 8.43 -2.53
C ASP A 124 -12.43 8.09 -4.00
N LEU A 125 -11.21 7.63 -4.26
CA LEU A 125 -10.79 7.18 -5.59
C LEU A 125 -11.55 5.94 -6.04
N ALA A 126 -11.81 4.97 -5.16
CA ALA A 126 -12.62 3.79 -5.47
C ALA A 126 -14.01 4.19 -5.98
N LYS A 127 -14.64 5.17 -5.33
CA LYS A 127 -15.95 5.72 -5.72
C LYS A 127 -15.85 6.48 -7.05
N GLU A 128 -14.87 7.37 -7.21
CA GLU A 128 -14.68 8.14 -8.45
C GLU A 128 -14.42 7.23 -9.66
N TRP A 129 -13.71 6.14 -9.44
CA TRP A 129 -13.30 5.20 -10.48
C TRP A 129 -14.24 4.02 -10.67
N GLU A 130 -15.34 4.00 -9.91
CA GLU A 130 -16.36 2.95 -9.92
C GLU A 130 -15.74 1.55 -9.73
N ILE A 131 -14.78 1.45 -8.82
CA ILE A 131 -14.09 0.18 -8.50
C ILE A 131 -14.87 -0.53 -7.39
N GLU A 132 -15.36 -1.71 -7.69
CA GLU A 132 -16.02 -2.60 -6.73
C GLU A 132 -15.33 -3.97 -6.75
N VAL A 133 -14.99 -4.48 -5.56
CA VAL A 133 -14.45 -5.84 -5.41
C VAL A 133 -15.57 -6.76 -4.92
N THR A 134 -16.11 -7.54 -5.85
CA THR A 134 -17.18 -8.49 -5.56
C THR A 134 -16.64 -9.73 -4.85
N THR A 135 -17.52 -10.40 -4.10
CA THR A 135 -17.20 -11.68 -3.44
C THR A 135 -16.71 -12.73 -4.43
N GLU A 136 -17.30 -12.77 -5.62
CA GLU A 136 -16.95 -13.69 -6.71
C GLU A 136 -15.52 -13.42 -7.21
N ALA A 137 -15.16 -12.16 -7.44
CA ALA A 137 -13.80 -11.79 -7.83
C ALA A 137 -12.79 -12.16 -6.74
N THR A 138 -13.12 -11.91 -5.47
CA THR A 138 -12.28 -12.30 -4.33
C THR A 138 -12.05 -13.81 -4.27
N LYS A 139 -13.11 -14.61 -4.49
CA LYS A 139 -13.01 -16.08 -4.54
C LYS A 139 -12.04 -16.53 -5.62
N MET A 140 -12.16 -15.98 -6.84
CA MET A 140 -11.28 -16.33 -7.95
C MET A 140 -9.80 -16.01 -7.65
N VAL A 141 -9.52 -14.85 -7.05
CA VAL A 141 -8.15 -14.46 -6.66
C VAL A 141 -7.59 -15.42 -5.62
N LEU A 142 -8.39 -15.74 -4.59
CA LEU A 142 -7.99 -16.67 -3.54
C LEU A 142 -7.75 -18.08 -4.09
N GLU A 143 -8.66 -18.61 -4.90
CA GLU A 143 -8.52 -19.93 -5.51
C GLU A 143 -7.24 -20.02 -6.35
N ASN A 144 -6.95 -19.01 -7.17
CA ASN A 144 -5.73 -18.97 -7.98
C ASN A 144 -4.46 -18.93 -7.10
N PHE A 145 -4.45 -18.11 -6.04
CA PHE A 145 -3.30 -18.04 -5.12
C PHE A 145 -3.05 -19.37 -4.40
N TYR A 146 -4.12 -20.01 -3.94
CA TYR A 146 -4.03 -21.24 -3.16
C TYR A 146 -3.80 -22.52 -3.99
N GLN A 147 -4.18 -22.52 -5.27
CA GLN A 147 -3.82 -23.59 -6.21
C GLN A 147 -2.30 -23.83 -6.27
N HIS A 148 -1.51 -22.79 -6.08
CA HIS A 148 -0.04 -22.85 -6.14
C HIS A 148 0.63 -23.13 -4.80
N THR A 149 -0.10 -23.08 -3.68
CA THR A 149 0.48 -23.20 -2.32
C THR A 149 0.04 -24.46 -1.56
N GLY A 150 -0.94 -25.21 -2.08
CA GLY A 150 -1.44 -26.45 -1.47
C GLY A 150 -2.22 -26.26 -0.16
N LYS A 151 -2.50 -25.01 0.23
CA LYS A 151 -3.29 -24.65 1.42
C LYS A 151 -4.78 -24.50 1.07
N SER A 152 -5.67 -24.71 2.04
CA SER A 152 -7.12 -24.64 1.82
C SER A 152 -7.67 -23.21 1.92
N VAL A 153 -8.51 -22.83 0.95
CA VAL A 153 -9.19 -21.51 0.92
C VAL A 153 -10.34 -21.41 1.93
N ASN A 154 -10.80 -22.55 2.47
CA ASN A 154 -12.01 -22.63 3.29
C ASN A 154 -11.96 -21.74 4.55
N GLU A 155 -10.77 -21.46 5.07
CA GLU A 155 -10.59 -20.56 6.22
C GLU A 155 -11.02 -19.12 5.92
N TYR A 156 -10.86 -18.67 4.68
CA TYR A 156 -11.20 -17.33 4.22
C TYR A 156 -12.65 -17.26 3.72
N LEU A 157 -13.11 -18.27 2.99
CA LEU A 157 -14.47 -18.27 2.43
C LEU A 157 -15.58 -18.40 3.47
N ASN A 158 -15.28 -19.02 4.62
CA ASN A 158 -16.25 -19.24 5.69
C ASN A 158 -16.12 -18.23 6.84
N ASN A 159 -15.21 -17.26 6.74
CA ASN A 159 -15.04 -16.21 7.73
C ASN A 159 -15.26 -14.83 7.06
N PRO A 160 -16.41 -14.18 7.31
CA PRO A 160 -16.73 -12.88 6.71
C PRO A 160 -15.67 -11.81 6.94
N GLU A 161 -15.10 -11.73 8.15
CA GLU A 161 -14.08 -10.74 8.49
C GLU A 161 -12.78 -10.95 7.69
N LYS A 162 -12.37 -12.21 7.52
CA LYS A 162 -11.19 -12.54 6.68
C LYS A 162 -11.47 -12.24 5.21
N LEU A 163 -12.67 -12.52 4.73
CA LEU A 163 -13.05 -12.25 3.34
C LEU A 163 -13.07 -10.74 3.04
N GLU A 164 -13.62 -9.93 3.94
CA GLU A 164 -13.58 -8.46 3.81
C GLU A 164 -12.15 -7.92 3.88
N GLY A 165 -11.28 -8.50 4.72
CA GLY A 165 -9.86 -8.18 4.72
C GLY A 165 -9.20 -8.42 3.36
N VAL A 166 -9.51 -9.54 2.70
CA VAL A 166 -8.99 -9.84 1.35
C VAL A 166 -9.56 -8.89 0.31
N LYS A 167 -10.86 -8.56 0.36
CA LYS A 167 -11.46 -7.54 -0.52
C LYS A 167 -10.75 -6.20 -0.39
N GLY A 168 -10.49 -5.76 0.84
CA GLY A 168 -9.75 -4.54 1.13
C GLY A 168 -8.35 -4.56 0.50
N SER A 169 -7.62 -5.67 0.63
CA SER A 169 -6.29 -5.81 0.00
C SER A 169 -6.34 -5.78 -1.53
N ILE A 170 -7.32 -6.44 -2.14
CA ILE A 170 -7.50 -6.41 -3.60
C ILE A 170 -7.83 -4.99 -4.07
N LEU A 171 -8.75 -4.31 -3.39
CA LEU A 171 -9.13 -2.93 -3.70
C LEU A 171 -7.92 -1.99 -3.61
N GLU A 172 -7.14 -2.12 -2.53
CA GLU A 172 -5.93 -1.34 -2.32
C GLU A 172 -4.92 -1.55 -3.46
N GLN A 173 -4.72 -2.80 -3.89
CA GLN A 173 -3.84 -3.12 -5.00
C GLN A 173 -4.33 -2.50 -6.33
N LEU A 174 -5.62 -2.64 -6.66
CA LEU A 174 -6.21 -2.08 -7.87
C LEU A 174 -6.08 -0.55 -7.93
N ILE A 175 -6.36 0.12 -6.82
CA ILE A 175 -6.21 1.58 -6.72
C ILE A 175 -4.75 1.97 -6.87
N THR A 176 -3.85 1.29 -6.16
CA THR A 176 -2.39 1.55 -6.23
C THR A 176 -1.88 1.42 -7.66
N GLU A 177 -2.24 0.35 -8.37
CA GLU A 177 -1.84 0.15 -9.76
C GLU A 177 -2.41 1.23 -10.67
N ARG A 178 -3.68 1.61 -10.48
CA ARG A 178 -4.31 2.67 -11.28
C ARG A 178 -3.69 4.04 -11.03
N ILE A 179 -3.33 4.37 -9.78
CA ILE A 179 -2.54 5.57 -9.45
C ILE A 179 -1.21 5.54 -10.20
N MET A 180 -0.46 4.44 -10.08
CA MET A 180 0.87 4.30 -10.70
C MET A 180 0.85 4.43 -12.23
N ASN A 181 -0.21 3.92 -12.86
CA ASN A 181 -0.40 3.97 -14.31
C ASN A 181 -0.95 5.33 -14.80
N ALA A 182 -1.50 6.15 -13.91
CA ALA A 182 -2.04 7.47 -14.25
C ALA A 182 -0.95 8.56 -14.38
N PHE A 183 0.29 8.28 -13.97
CA PHE A 183 1.40 9.21 -14.06
C PHE A 183 2.45 8.76 -15.08
N GLY A 184 3.09 9.72 -15.74
CA GLY A 184 4.31 9.45 -16.50
C GLY A 184 5.48 9.20 -15.55
N GLN A 185 6.45 8.39 -15.94
CA GLN A 185 7.56 7.99 -15.07
C GLN A 185 8.89 8.26 -15.76
N GLU A 186 9.81 8.91 -15.05
CA GLU A 186 11.17 9.17 -15.50
C GLU A 186 12.15 8.90 -14.34
N VAL A 187 13.03 7.93 -14.52
CA VAL A 187 14.00 7.52 -13.50
C VAL A 187 15.39 7.91 -13.99
N ASN A 188 15.95 8.96 -13.40
CA ASN A 188 17.28 9.48 -13.72
C ASN A 188 18.31 9.16 -12.63
N ALA A 189 17.92 8.37 -11.63
CA ALA A 189 18.80 7.98 -10.54
C ALA A 189 19.96 7.11 -11.06
N GLU A 190 21.14 7.70 -11.21
CA GLU A 190 22.40 6.98 -11.41
C GLU A 190 22.73 6.20 -10.12
N SER A 191 22.19 4.99 -9.96
CA SER A 191 22.62 3.90 -9.05
C SER A 191 23.12 4.25 -7.63
N LYS A 192 22.83 5.43 -7.09
CA LYS A 192 23.21 5.84 -5.74
C LYS A 192 22.00 5.65 -4.85
N VAL A 193 21.80 4.42 -4.40
CA VAL A 193 20.88 4.12 -3.30
C VAL A 193 21.45 4.80 -2.06
N SER A 194 20.83 5.90 -1.63
CA SER A 194 21.27 6.63 -0.46
C SER A 194 20.71 5.98 0.80
N GLN A 195 21.61 5.47 1.64
CA GLN A 195 21.27 4.86 2.93
C GLN A 195 20.98 5.97 3.94
N LYS A 196 19.77 6.01 4.52
CA LYS A 196 19.52 6.77 5.75
C LYS A 196 19.37 5.80 6.91
N SER A 197 20.30 5.93 7.85
CA SER A 197 20.27 5.36 9.20
C SER A 197 19.18 6.00 10.06
#